data_AF-A0A2T4ZDI1-F1
#
_entry.id   AF-A0A2T4ZDI1-F1
#
_cell.length_a   1.000
_cell.length_b   1.000
_cell.length_c   1.000
_cell.angle_alpha   90.00
_cell.angle_beta   90.00
_cell.angle_gamma   90.00
#
_symmetry.space_group_name_H-M   'P 1'
#
loop_
_entity.id
_entity.type
_entity.pdbx_description
1 polymer ?
#
loop_
_entity_poly.entity_id
_entity_poly.type
_entity_poly.pdbx_seq_one_letter_code
_entity_poly.pdbx_strand_id
1 'polypeptide(L)'
;MGNDQPRLTRLHASLILVLTLGIVILTIPVSILFLYFTSFHTWEYMFYPIAYAIIINTVGFVTVGRARNILATHASKNKYGRRSVHSTFLLQFAVGVLGGLVGILIGRRYFKKGRLFTISNGALLLVNLCMYGWLFSYAYLPEIQKEGSALQYEDRQYSIMREADVSREHLGKTIGVSNASKIYAIKGFSTTEWLATCVDANIAFCSVYRQQTEPIDVNNFSPNQMVIQERNGTEKQVNQKNLDRLIALFEQNPQVAKPKSEKIVRSAAVYLFSDQYPFRWKLAYIKTSNDDRYLTDNNKTIQLDDELLQILK
;
A
#
# COMPACT_ATOMS: atom_id res chain seq x y z
N MET A 1 30.71 -5.69 0.92
CA MET A 1 29.61 -5.38 1.87
C MET A 1 30.15 -4.38 2.89
N GLY A 2 29.91 -3.09 2.66
CA GLY A 2 30.43 -1.99 3.47
C GLY A 2 29.56 -1.70 4.69
N ASN A 3 30.22 -1.49 5.83
CA ASN A 3 29.64 -1.37 7.17
C ASN A 3 29.21 0.09 7.47
N ASP A 4 28.21 0.61 6.73
CA ASP A 4 27.71 2.00 6.89
C ASP A 4 26.52 2.15 7.85
N GLN A 5 26.03 1.06 8.45
CA GLN A 5 24.88 1.10 9.38
C GLN A 5 25.05 1.98 10.64
N PRO A 6 26.23 2.13 11.28
CA PRO A 6 26.32 2.91 12.52
C PRO A 6 26.30 4.44 12.29
N ARG A 7 26.55 4.92 11.06
CA ARG A 7 26.50 6.36 10.75
C ARG A 7 25.07 6.85 10.51
N LEU A 8 24.23 6.04 9.87
CA LEU A 8 22.85 6.42 9.56
C LEU A 8 21.97 6.50 10.81
N THR A 9 22.14 5.59 11.77
CA THR A 9 21.40 5.61 13.04
C THR A 9 21.74 6.80 13.93
N ARG A 10 23.01 7.24 13.94
CA ARG A 10 23.43 8.46 14.66
C ARG A 10 22.81 9.72 14.05
N LEU A 11 22.74 9.82 12.72
CA LEU A 11 22.10 10.94 12.02
C LEU A 11 20.59 11.03 12.31
N HIS A 12 19.89 9.90 12.40
CA HIS A 12 18.46 9.88 12.74
C HIS A 12 18.21 10.29 14.20
N ALA A 13 19.05 9.83 15.14
CA ALA A 13 18.95 10.23 16.54
C ALA A 13 19.21 11.74 16.71
N SER A 14 20.21 12.29 16.02
CA SER A 14 20.52 13.73 16.03
C SER A 14 19.41 14.57 15.42
N LEU A 15 18.79 14.14 14.31
CA LEU A 15 17.69 14.89 13.69
C LEU A 15 16.44 14.91 14.58
N ILE A 16 16.10 13.78 15.20
CA ILE A 16 15.00 13.69 16.17
C ILE A 16 15.29 14.58 17.39
N LEU A 17 16.51 14.56 17.91
CA LEU A 17 16.92 15.40 19.04
C LEU A 17 16.81 16.90 18.69
N VAL A 18 17.28 17.30 17.51
CA VAL A 18 17.23 18.71 17.05
C VAL A 18 15.80 19.18 16.84
N LEU A 19 14.93 18.36 16.25
CA LEU A 19 13.51 18.69 16.10
C LEU A 19 12.79 18.78 17.46
N THR A 20 13.12 17.89 18.39
CA THR A 20 12.52 17.89 19.73
C THR A 20 13.00 19.10 20.55
N LEU A 21 14.30 19.41 20.51
CA LEU A 21 14.86 20.62 21.13
C LEU A 21 14.32 21.90 20.49
N GLY A 22 14.17 21.94 19.16
CA GLY A 22 13.58 23.09 18.47
C GLY A 22 12.14 23.37 18.92
N ILE A 23 11.33 22.33 19.09
CA ILE A 23 9.96 22.44 19.62
C ILE A 23 9.97 22.92 21.08
N VAL A 24 10.89 22.41 21.91
CA VAL A 24 11.00 22.82 23.33
C VAL A 24 11.49 24.27 23.46
N ILE A 25 12.48 24.68 22.66
CA ILE A 25 13.04 26.03 22.65
C ILE A 25 12.02 27.04 22.10
N LEU A 26 11.11 26.65 21.21
CA LEU A 26 10.04 27.52 20.74
C LEU A 26 8.84 27.57 21.72
N THR A 27 8.54 26.48 22.42
CA THR A 27 7.39 26.45 23.33
C THR A 27 7.66 27.14 24.67
N ILE A 28 8.89 27.15 25.18
CA ILE A 28 9.23 27.75 26.48
C ILE A 28 9.15 29.29 26.50
N PRO A 29 9.82 30.06 25.61
CA PRO A 29 9.74 31.53 25.61
C PRO A 29 8.33 32.03 25.36
N VAL A 30 7.56 31.28 24.56
CA VAL A 30 6.18 31.62 24.21
C VAL A 30 5.22 31.31 25.36
N SER A 31 5.47 30.25 26.14
CA SER A 31 4.74 29.98 27.39
C SER A 31 5.07 31.02 28.47
N ILE A 32 6.31 31.50 28.52
CA ILE A 32 6.74 32.61 29.40
C ILE A 32 6.05 33.92 28.98
N LEU A 33 5.98 34.20 27.66
CA LEU A 33 5.23 35.34 27.13
C LEU A 33 3.74 35.26 27.48
N PHE A 34 3.14 34.07 27.39
CA PHE A 34 1.75 33.82 27.76
C PHE A 34 1.49 34.03 29.26
N LEU A 35 2.39 33.59 30.13
CA LEU A 35 2.33 33.87 31.58
C LEU A 35 2.52 35.36 31.89
N TYR A 36 3.36 36.05 31.13
CA TYR A 36 3.54 37.50 31.23
C TYR A 36 2.27 38.27 30.84
N PHE A 37 1.62 37.90 29.73
CA PHE A 37 0.38 38.54 29.26
C PHE A 37 -0.85 38.22 30.13
N THR A 38 -0.96 37.01 30.68
CA THR A 38 -2.07 36.64 31.58
C THR A 38 -1.96 37.27 32.97
N SER A 39 -0.79 37.79 33.34
CA SER A 39 -0.57 38.55 34.59
C SER A 39 -1.06 40.00 34.50
N PHE A 40 -1.28 40.55 33.29
CA PHE A 40 -1.87 41.87 33.09
C PHE A 40 -3.40 41.74 32.90
N HIS A 41 -4.16 42.18 33.91
CA HIS A 41 -5.62 42.14 33.96
C HIS A 41 -6.28 43.15 32.99
N THR A 42 -6.23 42.91 31.70
CA THR A 42 -7.11 43.60 30.75
C THR A 42 -7.88 42.60 29.90
N TRP A 43 -9.20 42.77 29.88
CA TRP A 43 -10.20 41.85 29.32
C TRP A 43 -10.14 41.72 27.79
N GLU A 44 -9.33 42.54 27.11
CA GLU A 44 -9.14 42.51 25.66
C GLU A 44 -8.30 41.32 25.18
N TYR A 45 -7.62 40.59 26.07
CA TYR A 45 -6.74 39.47 25.72
C TYR A 45 -7.41 38.09 25.72
N MET A 46 -8.73 37.96 25.91
CA MET A 46 -9.41 36.65 25.86
C MET A 46 -9.39 35.97 24.48
N PHE A 47 -9.12 36.71 23.39
CA PHE A 47 -8.98 36.14 22.04
C PHE A 47 -7.60 35.51 21.79
N TYR A 48 -6.56 35.93 22.52
CA TYR A 48 -5.21 35.41 22.35
C TYR A 48 -5.07 33.92 22.69
N PRO A 49 -5.63 33.37 23.79
CA PRO A 49 -5.57 31.95 24.10
C PRO A 49 -6.20 31.04 23.04
N ILE A 50 -7.28 31.50 22.39
CA ILE A 50 -7.97 30.74 21.34
C ILE A 50 -7.16 30.78 20.04
N ALA A 51 -6.70 31.96 19.62
CA ALA A 51 -5.80 32.09 18.47
C ALA A 51 -4.50 31.32 18.69
N TYR A 52 -3.98 31.30 19.93
CA TYR A 52 -2.79 30.56 20.34
C TYR A 52 -2.98 29.04 20.30
N ALA A 53 -4.10 28.54 20.82
CA ALA A 53 -4.45 27.12 20.73
C ALA A 53 -4.61 26.67 19.27
N ILE A 54 -5.17 27.54 18.41
CA ILE A 54 -5.27 27.30 16.97
C ILE A 54 -3.89 27.28 16.32
N ILE A 55 -3.01 28.26 16.61
CA ILE A 55 -1.66 28.32 16.04
C ILE A 55 -0.80 27.13 16.49
N ILE A 56 -0.82 26.76 17.77
CA ILE A 56 -0.06 25.59 18.27
C ILE A 56 -0.58 24.29 17.66
N ASN A 57 -1.89 24.10 17.58
CA ASN A 57 -2.44 22.90 16.94
C ASN A 57 -2.12 22.88 15.44
N THR A 58 -2.15 24.04 14.75
CA THR A 58 -1.86 24.13 13.31
C THR A 58 -0.38 23.90 13.03
N VAL A 59 0.51 24.52 13.80
CA VAL A 59 1.97 24.33 13.68
C VAL A 59 2.34 22.91 14.09
N GLY A 60 1.76 22.37 15.16
CA GLY A 60 1.91 20.96 15.55
C GLY A 60 1.48 20.02 14.43
N PHE A 61 0.31 20.26 13.81
CA PHE A 61 -0.23 19.48 12.70
C PHE A 61 0.67 19.50 11.46
N VAL A 62 1.15 20.68 11.04
CA VAL A 62 2.04 20.82 9.86
C VAL A 62 3.41 20.19 10.11
N THR A 63 3.96 20.36 11.32
CA THR A 63 5.30 19.85 11.66
C THR A 63 5.28 18.33 11.84
N VAL A 64 4.24 17.78 12.48
CA VAL A 64 4.03 16.33 12.63
C VAL A 64 3.68 15.69 11.29
N GLY A 65 2.87 16.34 10.45
CA GLY A 65 2.57 15.85 9.09
C GLY A 65 3.81 15.75 8.21
N ARG A 66 4.70 16.77 8.24
CA ARG A 66 5.98 16.74 7.52
C ARG A 66 6.97 15.73 8.10
N ALA A 67 7.13 15.67 9.42
CA ALA A 67 7.98 14.69 10.08
C ALA A 67 7.49 13.25 9.80
N ARG A 68 6.18 13.03 9.76
CA ARG A 68 5.57 11.74 9.41
C ARG A 68 5.80 11.36 7.95
N ASN A 69 5.72 12.29 6.99
CA ASN A 69 6.03 11.97 5.59
C ASN A 69 7.49 11.58 5.40
N ILE A 70 8.41 12.22 6.12
CA ILE A 70 9.85 11.91 6.12
C ILE A 70 10.13 10.56 6.84
N LEU A 71 9.48 10.32 7.97
CA LEU A 71 9.65 9.07 8.73
C LEU A 71 8.95 7.88 8.07
N ALA A 72 7.81 8.04 7.42
CA ALA A 72 7.09 6.97 6.73
C ALA A 72 7.79 6.53 5.44
N THR A 73 8.38 7.47 4.70
CA THR A 73 9.23 7.14 3.54
C THR A 73 10.48 6.36 3.97
N HIS A 74 11.09 6.71 5.10
CA HIS A 74 12.26 5.99 5.63
C HIS A 74 11.94 4.68 6.40
N ALA A 75 10.85 4.61 7.16
CA ALA A 75 10.46 3.42 7.95
C ALA A 75 9.97 2.25 7.07
N SER A 76 9.58 2.52 5.82
CA SER A 76 9.25 1.45 4.86
C SER A 76 10.42 0.50 4.56
N LYS A 77 11.66 0.88 4.94
CA LYS A 77 12.88 0.11 4.71
C LYS A 77 13.42 -0.64 5.94
N ASN A 78 12.87 -0.45 7.15
CA ASN A 78 13.49 -1.07 8.33
C ASN A 78 12.50 -1.37 9.48
N LYS A 79 12.54 -2.61 10.01
CA LYS A 79 11.63 -3.14 11.05
C LYS A 79 11.66 -2.34 12.36
N TYR A 80 12.77 -1.65 12.64
CA TYR A 80 12.98 -0.80 13.82
C TYR A 80 12.32 0.58 13.74
N GLY A 81 11.97 1.07 12.53
CA GLY A 81 11.29 2.36 12.35
C GLY A 81 9.87 2.37 12.92
N ARG A 82 9.17 1.24 12.89
CA ARG A 82 7.78 1.12 13.43
C ARG A 82 7.71 1.33 14.94
N ARG A 83 8.65 0.81 15.73
CA ARG A 83 8.66 1.00 17.19
C ARG A 83 8.95 2.44 17.58
N SER A 84 9.87 3.11 16.88
CA SER A 84 10.24 4.50 17.15
C SER A 84 9.06 5.46 16.92
N VAL A 85 8.35 5.33 15.79
CA VAL A 85 7.17 6.16 15.49
C VAL A 85 6.06 5.97 16.52
N HIS A 86 5.83 4.73 16.98
CA HIS A 86 4.84 4.44 18.03
C HIS A 86 5.20 5.08 19.38
N SER A 87 6.48 5.02 19.78
CA SER A 87 6.95 5.64 21.03
C SER A 87 6.90 7.18 21.02
N THR A 88 7.29 7.82 19.92
CA THR A 88 7.23 9.28 19.79
C THR A 88 5.79 9.78 19.79
N PHE A 89 4.88 9.01 19.20
CA PHE A 89 3.45 9.33 19.18
C PHE A 89 2.79 9.15 20.55
N LEU A 90 3.07 8.05 21.26
CA LEU A 90 2.57 7.83 22.63
C LEU A 90 3.06 8.93 23.58
N LEU A 91 4.30 9.39 23.41
CA LEU A 91 4.83 10.50 24.20
C LEU A 91 4.11 11.82 23.89
N GLN A 92 3.85 12.14 22.62
CA GLN A 92 3.10 13.35 22.25
C GLN A 92 1.64 13.31 22.72
N PHE A 93 1.00 12.14 22.64
CA PHE A 93 -0.35 11.93 23.17
C PHE A 93 -0.38 12.13 24.70
N ALA A 94 0.57 11.52 25.42
CA ALA A 94 0.69 11.67 26.86
C ALA A 94 0.92 13.14 27.27
N VAL A 95 1.79 13.86 26.54
CA VAL A 95 2.05 15.30 26.77
C VAL A 95 0.80 16.14 26.49
N GLY A 96 0.05 15.86 25.42
CA GLY A 96 -1.19 16.57 25.11
C GLY A 96 -2.29 16.35 26.16
N VAL A 97 -2.48 15.10 26.61
CA VAL A 97 -3.46 14.75 27.65
C VAL A 97 -3.06 15.34 29.00
N LEU A 98 -1.79 15.22 29.40
CA LEU A 98 -1.28 15.80 30.65
C LEU A 98 -1.38 17.33 30.64
N GLY A 99 -1.02 17.98 29.53
CA GLY A 99 -1.16 19.43 29.36
C GLY A 99 -2.62 19.90 29.49
N GLY A 100 -3.55 19.18 28.86
CA GLY A 100 -4.99 19.46 28.99
C GLY A 100 -5.51 19.30 30.41
N LEU A 101 -5.12 18.23 31.10
CA LEU A 101 -5.52 17.97 32.50
C LEU A 101 -4.95 19.01 33.46
N VAL A 102 -3.68 19.41 33.30
CA VAL A 102 -3.06 20.49 34.09
C VAL A 102 -3.77 21.82 33.84
N GLY A 103 -4.13 22.13 32.59
CA GLY A 103 -4.90 23.33 32.25
C GLY A 103 -6.29 23.35 32.91
N ILE A 104 -6.97 22.20 33.00
CA ILE A 104 -8.26 22.07 33.70
C ILE A 104 -8.09 22.27 35.22
N LEU A 105 -7.04 21.70 35.81
CA LEU A 105 -6.77 21.81 37.25
C LEU A 105 -6.40 23.25 37.67
N ILE A 106 -5.55 23.92 36.88
CA ILE A 106 -5.20 25.33 37.09
C ILE A 106 -6.43 26.21 36.88
N GLY A 107 -7.21 25.99 35.81
CA GLY A 107 -8.46 26.72 35.56
C GLY A 107 -9.47 26.61 36.70
N ARG A 108 -9.60 25.42 37.31
CA ARG A 108 -10.46 25.19 38.49
C ARG A 108 -9.98 25.93 39.73
N ARG A 109 -8.67 26.06 39.94
CA ARG A 109 -8.09 26.67 41.16
C ARG A 109 -8.11 28.20 41.12
N TYR A 110 -7.91 28.80 39.94
CA TYR A 110 -7.75 30.25 39.80
C TYR A 110 -9.02 31.00 39.36
N PHE A 111 -10.00 30.34 38.75
CA PHE A 111 -11.23 30.99 38.29
C PHE A 111 -12.49 30.44 38.99
N LYS A 112 -12.88 31.06 40.11
CA LYS A 112 -14.12 30.75 40.85
C LYS A 112 -15.44 30.91 40.06
N LYS A 113 -15.42 31.52 38.86
CA LYS A 113 -16.55 31.62 37.91
C LYS A 113 -16.29 30.92 36.56
N GLY A 114 -15.24 30.10 36.46
CA GLY A 114 -14.65 29.65 35.19
C GLY A 114 -15.34 28.49 34.45
N ARG A 115 -16.69 28.47 34.35
CA ARG A 115 -17.40 27.45 33.54
C ARG A 115 -16.95 27.44 32.08
N LEU A 116 -16.69 28.61 31.48
CA LEU A 116 -16.23 28.70 30.07
C LEU A 116 -14.84 28.10 29.86
N PHE A 117 -13.88 28.35 30.77
CA PHE A 117 -12.50 27.89 30.61
C PHE A 117 -12.37 26.36 30.70
N THR A 118 -13.23 25.72 31.52
CA THR A 118 -13.28 24.25 31.60
C THR A 118 -13.89 23.63 30.34
N ILE A 119 -14.89 24.28 29.74
CA ILE A 119 -15.56 23.82 28.51
C ILE A 119 -14.61 23.93 27.31
N SER A 120 -13.88 25.05 27.17
CA SER A 120 -12.93 25.26 26.07
C SER A 120 -11.76 24.28 26.09
N ASN A 121 -11.18 24.00 27.26
CA ASN A 121 -10.09 23.01 27.38
C ASN A 121 -10.57 21.56 27.21
N GLY A 122 -11.79 21.25 27.66
CA GLY A 122 -12.42 19.94 27.41
C GLY A 122 -12.70 19.71 25.92
N ALA A 123 -13.17 20.74 25.20
CA ALA A 123 -13.37 20.68 23.76
C ALA A 123 -12.05 20.49 22.99
N LEU A 124 -10.97 21.16 23.40
CA LEU A 124 -9.65 21.02 22.78
C LEU A 124 -9.07 19.60 22.96
N LEU A 125 -9.30 19.00 24.13
CA LEU A 125 -8.91 17.62 24.41
C LEU A 125 -9.71 16.63 23.55
N LEU A 126 -11.01 16.85 23.39
CA LEU A 126 -11.88 16.03 22.54
C LEU A 126 -11.47 16.12 21.07
N VAL A 127 -11.20 17.32 20.56
CA VAL A 127 -10.74 17.52 19.17
C VAL A 127 -9.40 16.82 18.95
N ASN A 128 -8.46 16.90 19.89
CA ASN A 128 -7.20 16.16 19.81
C ASN A 128 -7.42 14.65 19.82
N LEU A 129 -8.28 14.13 20.72
CA LEU A 129 -8.62 12.70 20.75
C LEU A 129 -9.26 12.22 19.45
N CYS A 130 -10.18 13.00 18.87
CA CYS A 130 -10.81 12.70 17.59
C CYS A 130 -9.78 12.74 16.44
N MET A 131 -8.89 13.74 16.42
CA MET A 131 -7.80 13.82 15.45
C MET A 131 -6.83 12.65 15.58
N TYR A 132 -6.49 12.23 16.80
CA TYR A 132 -5.63 11.08 17.03
C TYR A 132 -6.30 9.76 16.64
N GLY A 133 -7.59 9.58 16.95
CA GLY A 133 -8.37 8.42 16.49
C GLY A 133 -8.44 8.35 14.96
N TRP A 134 -8.64 9.49 14.31
CA TRP A 134 -8.62 9.60 12.85
C TRP A 134 -7.23 9.28 12.28
N LEU A 135 -6.16 9.82 12.87
CA LEU A 135 -4.79 9.51 12.48
C LEU A 135 -4.43 8.03 12.66
N PHE A 136 -4.91 7.39 13.73
CA PHE A 136 -4.72 5.95 13.98
C PHE A 136 -5.44 5.10 12.93
N SER A 137 -6.68 5.44 12.59
CA SER A 137 -7.48 4.73 11.58
C SER A 137 -6.85 4.76 10.18
N TYR A 138 -6.08 5.81 9.85
CA TYR A 138 -5.36 5.93 8.58
C TYR A 138 -3.94 5.34 8.59
N ALA A 139 -3.36 5.05 9.76
CA ALA A 139 -1.93 4.70 9.88
C ALA A 139 -1.67 3.19 9.91
N TYR A 140 -2.63 2.37 10.34
CA TYR A 140 -2.45 0.93 10.46
C TYR A 140 -3.11 0.21 9.28
N LEU A 141 -2.26 -0.22 8.34
CA LEU A 141 -2.68 -1.24 7.39
C LEU A 141 -2.84 -2.57 8.15
N PRO A 142 -3.97 -3.27 8.00
CA PRO A 142 -4.16 -4.56 8.63
C PRO A 142 -3.12 -5.56 8.12
N GLU A 143 -2.66 -6.42 9.03
CA GLU A 143 -1.89 -7.60 8.66
C GLU A 143 -2.87 -8.65 8.13
N ILE A 144 -2.58 -9.14 6.92
CA ILE A 144 -3.41 -10.09 6.20
C ILE A 144 -2.67 -11.41 6.15
N GLN A 145 -3.37 -12.49 6.49
CA GLN A 145 -2.81 -13.83 6.43
C GLN A 145 -2.75 -14.31 4.98
N LYS A 146 -1.58 -14.83 4.59
CA LYS A 146 -1.32 -15.45 3.30
C LYS A 146 -0.68 -16.81 3.51
N GLU A 147 -1.35 -17.84 3.03
CA GLU A 147 -0.91 -19.23 3.12
C GLU A 147 -0.74 -19.79 1.71
N GLY A 148 0.51 -19.86 1.24
CA GLY A 148 0.83 -20.32 -0.11
C GLY A 148 0.13 -19.49 -1.19
N SER A 149 -0.82 -20.12 -1.89
CA SER A 149 -1.64 -19.52 -2.95
C SER A 149 -2.94 -18.88 -2.48
N ALA A 150 -3.25 -18.95 -1.18
CA ALA A 150 -4.46 -18.39 -0.60
C ALA A 150 -4.18 -17.13 0.22
N LEU A 151 -5.15 -16.23 0.27
CA LEU A 151 -5.11 -14.99 1.03
C LEU A 151 -6.46 -14.78 1.72
N GLN A 152 -6.47 -14.38 2.99
CA GLN A 152 -7.70 -14.13 3.75
C GLN A 152 -7.85 -12.64 4.10
N TYR A 153 -8.91 -12.00 3.61
CA TYR A 153 -9.18 -10.57 3.83
C TYR A 153 -10.67 -10.33 4.05
N GLU A 154 -11.03 -9.60 5.12
CA GLU A 154 -12.43 -9.27 5.47
C GLU A 154 -13.35 -10.51 5.46
N ASP A 155 -12.93 -11.57 6.16
CA ASP A 155 -13.64 -12.86 6.25
C ASP A 155 -13.87 -13.59 4.91
N ARG A 156 -13.16 -13.18 3.86
CA ARG A 156 -13.20 -13.81 2.53
C ARG A 156 -11.88 -14.49 2.20
N GLN A 157 -11.98 -15.61 1.50
CA GLN A 157 -10.84 -16.35 0.99
C GLN A 157 -10.63 -16.04 -0.50
N TYR A 158 -9.41 -15.64 -0.81
CA TYR A 158 -8.94 -15.36 -2.16
C TYR A 158 -7.92 -16.41 -2.57
N SER A 159 -7.91 -16.74 -3.86
CA SER A 159 -6.95 -17.65 -4.48
C SER A 159 -6.17 -16.89 -5.56
N ILE A 160 -4.87 -17.17 -5.66
CA ILE A 160 -4.02 -16.59 -6.69
C ILE A 160 -4.45 -17.06 -8.08
N MET A 161 -4.56 -16.12 -9.02
CA MET A 161 -4.67 -16.40 -10.45
C MET A 161 -3.27 -16.46 -11.03
N ARG A 162 -2.74 -17.66 -11.28
CA ARG A 162 -1.33 -17.86 -11.67
C ARG A 162 -1.05 -17.38 -13.09
N GLU A 163 -2.09 -17.36 -13.88
CA GLU A 163 -2.18 -16.92 -15.26
C GLU A 163 -2.44 -15.42 -15.38
N ALA A 164 -2.73 -14.70 -14.30
CA ALA A 164 -2.98 -13.26 -14.35
C ALA A 164 -1.95 -12.46 -13.56
N ASP A 165 -1.41 -11.41 -14.18
CA ASP A 165 -0.61 -10.40 -13.50
C ASP A 165 -1.06 -8.98 -13.88
N VAL A 166 -0.92 -8.05 -12.94
CA VAL A 166 -1.38 -6.68 -13.06
C VAL A 166 -0.20 -5.71 -12.99
N SER A 167 -0.15 -4.75 -13.92
CA SER A 167 0.83 -3.68 -13.90
C SER A 167 0.57 -2.73 -12.72
N ARG A 168 1.63 -2.10 -12.22
CA ARG A 168 1.55 -1.15 -11.11
C ARG A 168 0.63 0.03 -11.36
N GLU A 169 0.54 0.47 -12.61
CA GLU A 169 -0.29 1.62 -12.98
C GLU A 169 -1.77 1.36 -12.72
N HIS A 170 -2.18 0.09 -12.67
CA HIS A 170 -3.55 -0.35 -12.37
C HIS A 170 -3.78 -0.65 -10.89
N LEU A 171 -2.76 -0.53 -10.03
CA LEU A 171 -2.93 -0.70 -8.58
C LEU A 171 -3.58 0.54 -7.97
N GLY A 172 -4.56 0.30 -7.11
CA GLY A 172 -5.21 1.29 -6.27
C GLY A 172 -4.50 1.48 -4.93
N LYS A 173 -5.28 1.88 -3.91
CA LYS A 173 -4.77 2.06 -2.55
C LYS A 173 -4.23 0.74 -1.98
N THR A 174 -3.19 0.83 -1.15
CA THR A 174 -2.77 -0.29 -0.30
C THR A 174 -3.84 -0.52 0.76
N ILE A 175 -4.27 -1.77 0.92
CA ILE A 175 -5.34 -2.17 1.87
C ILE A 175 -4.83 -3.07 2.99
N GLY A 176 -3.63 -3.62 2.86
CA GLY A 176 -3.01 -4.42 3.91
C GLY A 176 -1.59 -4.83 3.59
N VAL A 177 -0.99 -5.56 4.52
CA VAL A 177 0.36 -6.08 4.42
C VAL A 177 0.37 -7.56 4.82
N SER A 178 1.16 -8.37 4.14
CA SER A 178 1.31 -9.80 4.44
C SER A 178 2.78 -10.16 4.35
N ASN A 179 3.43 -10.45 5.48
CA ASN A 179 4.86 -10.80 5.55
C ASN A 179 5.76 -9.82 4.75
N ALA A 180 6.15 -10.22 3.54
CA ALA A 180 7.03 -9.50 2.63
C ALA A 180 6.28 -8.81 1.46
N SER A 181 4.95 -8.84 1.43
CA SER A 181 4.15 -8.28 0.33
C SER A 181 3.18 -7.23 0.82
N LYS A 182 2.94 -6.23 -0.03
CA LYS A 182 1.84 -5.28 0.14
C LYS A 182 0.64 -5.77 -0.67
N ILE A 183 -0.54 -5.54 -0.13
CA ILE A 183 -1.82 -5.94 -0.74
C ILE A 183 -2.53 -4.66 -1.17
N TYR A 184 -3.01 -4.67 -2.40
CA TYR A 184 -3.57 -3.51 -3.08
C TYR A 184 -4.96 -3.82 -3.59
N ALA A 185 -5.82 -2.80 -3.56
CA ALA A 185 -6.99 -2.77 -4.43
C ALA A 185 -6.54 -2.69 -5.91
N ILE A 186 -7.37 -3.15 -6.83
CA ILE A 186 -7.17 -2.96 -8.28
C ILE A 186 -8.11 -1.82 -8.72
N LYS A 187 -7.60 -0.84 -9.49
CA LYS A 187 -8.40 0.30 -9.96
C LYS A 187 -9.57 -0.21 -10.81
N GLY A 188 -10.77 0.27 -10.50
CA GLY A 188 -12.00 -0.11 -11.21
C GLY A 188 -12.63 -1.43 -10.76
N PHE A 189 -12.02 -2.15 -9.81
CA PHE A 189 -12.50 -3.45 -9.34
C PHE A 189 -12.81 -3.44 -7.85
N SER A 190 -13.81 -4.22 -7.45
CA SER A 190 -14.19 -4.33 -6.05
C SER A 190 -13.15 -5.11 -5.25
N THR A 191 -12.72 -4.58 -4.11
CA THR A 191 -11.84 -5.28 -3.16
C THR A 191 -12.48 -6.50 -2.53
N THR A 192 -13.81 -6.65 -2.66
CA THR A 192 -14.54 -7.82 -2.20
C THR A 192 -14.33 -9.03 -3.09
N GLU A 193 -13.88 -8.82 -4.33
CA GLU A 193 -13.71 -9.87 -5.34
C GLU A 193 -12.26 -9.96 -5.82
N TRP A 194 -11.56 -8.83 -5.91
CA TRP A 194 -10.28 -8.71 -6.60
C TRP A 194 -9.25 -7.99 -5.77
N LEU A 195 -8.08 -8.61 -5.63
CA LEU A 195 -6.95 -8.09 -4.89
C LEU A 195 -5.66 -8.31 -5.68
N ALA A 196 -4.63 -7.51 -5.39
CA ALA A 196 -3.30 -7.69 -5.96
C ALA A 196 -2.22 -7.70 -4.87
N THR A 197 -1.17 -8.49 -5.07
CA THR A 197 -0.02 -8.53 -4.14
C THR A 197 1.29 -8.28 -4.86
N CYS A 198 2.12 -7.42 -4.29
CA CYS A 198 3.47 -7.12 -4.80
C CYS A 198 4.51 -7.39 -3.71
N VAL A 199 5.59 -8.11 -4.06
CA VAL A 199 6.66 -8.48 -3.11
C VAL A 199 7.69 -7.36 -2.90
N ASP A 200 7.94 -6.53 -3.91
CA ASP A 200 8.91 -5.41 -3.81
C ASP A 200 8.41 -4.22 -4.63
N ALA A 201 8.93 -3.03 -4.33
CA ALA A 201 8.75 -1.79 -5.08
C ALA A 201 9.50 -1.75 -6.44
N ASN A 202 10.24 -2.78 -6.84
CA ASN A 202 10.90 -2.81 -8.15
C ASN A 202 10.32 -3.81 -9.16
N ILE A 203 9.37 -4.65 -8.75
CA ILE A 203 8.74 -5.63 -9.66
C ILE A 203 7.64 -4.94 -10.48
N ALA A 204 7.74 -4.97 -11.80
CA ALA A 204 6.80 -4.29 -12.71
C ALA A 204 5.36 -4.84 -12.65
N PHE A 205 5.22 -6.15 -12.45
CA PHE A 205 3.93 -6.85 -12.43
C PHE A 205 3.67 -7.51 -11.07
N CYS A 206 2.43 -7.43 -10.62
CA CYS A 206 1.99 -7.98 -9.34
C CYS A 206 1.02 -9.13 -9.55
N SER A 207 1.00 -10.07 -8.61
CA SER A 207 0.11 -11.23 -8.68
C SER A 207 -1.32 -10.84 -8.39
N VAL A 208 -2.27 -11.35 -9.18
CA VAL A 208 -3.71 -11.13 -9.01
C VAL A 208 -4.31 -12.24 -8.15
N TYR A 209 -5.23 -11.86 -7.27
CA TYR A 209 -5.99 -12.74 -6.40
C TYR A 209 -7.46 -12.47 -6.61
N ARG A 210 -8.25 -13.55 -6.69
CA ARG A 210 -9.70 -13.48 -6.84
C ARG A 210 -10.37 -14.26 -5.72
N GLN A 211 -11.48 -13.75 -5.21
CA GLN A 211 -12.34 -14.52 -4.29
C GLN A 211 -12.75 -15.83 -4.97
N GLN A 212 -12.72 -16.95 -4.25
CA GLN A 212 -13.06 -18.27 -4.78
C GLN A 212 -14.46 -18.26 -5.45
N THR A 213 -14.44 -18.12 -6.77
CA THR A 213 -15.58 -18.06 -7.70
C THR A 213 -15.22 -18.92 -8.90
N GLU A 214 -16.17 -19.14 -9.81
CA GLU A 214 -15.93 -19.93 -11.03
C GLU A 214 -14.65 -19.48 -11.76
N PRO A 215 -13.81 -20.42 -12.23
CA PRO A 215 -12.57 -20.09 -12.91
C PRO A 215 -12.86 -19.21 -14.14
N ILE A 216 -12.06 -18.15 -14.32
CA ILE A 216 -12.03 -17.45 -15.61
C ILE A 216 -11.27 -18.37 -16.56
N ASP A 217 -11.78 -18.54 -17.76
CA ASP A 217 -11.04 -19.12 -18.87
C ASP A 217 -10.69 -18.02 -19.87
N VAL A 218 -9.90 -18.37 -20.88
CA VAL A 218 -9.49 -17.43 -21.92
C VAL A 218 -10.69 -16.79 -22.63
N ASN A 219 -11.84 -17.48 -22.68
CA ASN A 219 -13.03 -16.99 -23.36
C ASN A 219 -13.74 -15.91 -22.55
N ASN A 220 -13.98 -16.18 -21.28
CA ASN A 220 -14.55 -15.22 -20.33
C ASN A 220 -13.62 -14.02 -20.12
N PHE A 221 -12.30 -14.20 -20.28
CA PHE A 221 -11.35 -13.08 -20.29
C PHE A 221 -11.56 -12.15 -21.50
N SER A 222 -12.12 -12.65 -22.62
CA SER A 222 -12.43 -11.88 -23.84
C SER A 222 -11.25 -11.06 -24.37
N PRO A 223 -10.15 -11.70 -24.76
CA PRO A 223 -8.94 -11.00 -25.15
C PRO A 223 -9.10 -10.26 -26.49
N ASN A 224 -8.59 -9.04 -26.55
CA ASN A 224 -8.63 -8.16 -27.72
C ASN A 224 -7.23 -7.75 -28.23
N GLN A 225 -6.18 -8.08 -27.50
CA GLN A 225 -4.80 -7.83 -27.91
C GLN A 225 -3.90 -8.98 -27.44
N MET A 226 -2.87 -9.26 -28.24
CA MET A 226 -1.87 -10.30 -27.95
C MET A 226 -0.45 -9.80 -28.17
N VAL A 227 0.43 -10.12 -27.22
CA VAL A 227 1.87 -9.88 -27.28
C VAL A 227 2.61 -11.16 -26.97
N ILE A 228 3.59 -11.51 -27.80
CA ILE A 228 4.48 -12.64 -27.57
C ILE A 228 5.81 -12.09 -27.06
N GLN A 229 6.26 -12.59 -25.91
CA GLN A 229 7.56 -12.30 -25.33
C GLN A 229 8.47 -13.51 -25.42
N GLU A 230 9.56 -13.37 -26.16
CA GLU A 230 10.60 -14.39 -26.24
C GLU A 230 11.56 -14.35 -25.03
N ARG A 231 12.40 -15.37 -24.90
CA ARG A 231 13.35 -15.51 -23.78
C ARG A 231 14.37 -14.37 -23.69
N ASN A 232 14.68 -13.71 -24.80
CA ASN A 232 15.55 -12.54 -24.86
C ASN A 232 14.84 -11.24 -24.42
N GLY A 233 13.55 -11.30 -24.06
CA GLY A 233 12.74 -10.15 -23.66
C GLY A 233 12.13 -9.37 -24.83
N THR A 234 12.39 -9.77 -26.07
CA THR A 234 11.78 -9.13 -27.24
C THR A 234 10.28 -9.40 -27.26
N GLU A 235 9.51 -8.31 -27.36
CA GLU A 235 8.05 -8.35 -27.46
C GLU A 235 7.63 -8.15 -28.92
N LYS A 236 6.73 -8.99 -29.39
CA LYS A 236 6.10 -8.91 -30.71
C LYS A 236 4.60 -8.79 -30.54
N GLN A 237 4.04 -7.69 -31.04
CA GLN A 237 2.58 -7.53 -31.13
C GLN A 237 2.04 -8.41 -32.26
N VAL A 238 0.92 -9.06 -31.99
CA VAL A 238 0.27 -9.96 -32.96
C VAL A 238 -1.03 -9.33 -33.45
N ASN A 239 -1.33 -9.51 -34.74
CA ASN A 239 -2.54 -8.97 -35.35
C ASN A 239 -3.81 -9.71 -34.85
N GLN A 240 -4.97 -9.07 -35.04
CA GLN A 240 -6.25 -9.59 -34.57
C GLN A 240 -6.58 -10.97 -35.16
N LYS A 241 -6.35 -11.17 -36.47
CA LYS A 241 -6.61 -12.45 -37.14
C LYS A 241 -5.90 -13.64 -36.48
N ASN A 242 -4.65 -13.43 -36.05
CA ASN A 242 -3.84 -14.44 -35.39
C ASN A 242 -4.27 -14.66 -33.93
N LEU A 243 -4.74 -13.61 -33.24
CA LEU A 243 -5.36 -13.73 -31.92
C LEU A 243 -6.66 -14.55 -32.01
N ASP A 244 -7.57 -14.21 -32.90
CA ASP A 244 -8.85 -14.92 -33.08
C ASP A 244 -8.62 -16.41 -33.36
N ARG A 245 -7.62 -16.70 -34.22
CA ARG A 245 -7.22 -18.08 -34.52
C ARG A 245 -6.67 -18.80 -33.28
N LEU A 246 -5.85 -18.13 -32.47
CA LEU A 246 -5.32 -18.71 -31.23
C LEU A 246 -6.43 -19.01 -30.21
N ILE A 247 -7.40 -18.10 -30.05
CA ILE A 247 -8.57 -18.30 -29.17
C ILE A 247 -9.35 -19.52 -29.65
N ALA A 248 -9.73 -19.57 -30.93
CA ALA A 248 -10.48 -20.68 -31.49
C ALA A 248 -9.76 -22.03 -31.30
N LEU A 249 -8.43 -22.06 -31.44
CA LEU A 249 -7.64 -23.25 -31.20
C LEU A 249 -7.62 -23.64 -29.72
N PHE A 250 -7.52 -22.66 -28.82
CA PHE A 250 -7.59 -22.91 -27.38
C PHE A 250 -8.95 -23.42 -26.94
N GLU A 251 -10.02 -23.06 -27.63
CA GLU A 251 -11.36 -23.60 -27.40
C GLU A 251 -11.53 -25.01 -27.94
N GLN A 252 -11.25 -25.21 -29.23
CA GLN A 252 -11.57 -26.42 -29.98
C GLN A 252 -10.70 -27.61 -29.61
N ASN A 253 -9.44 -27.37 -29.23
CA ASN A 253 -8.52 -28.46 -28.93
C ASN A 253 -8.80 -29.05 -27.54
N PRO A 254 -8.82 -30.39 -27.43
CA PRO A 254 -8.96 -31.07 -26.14
C PRO A 254 -7.74 -30.81 -25.26
N GLN A 255 -7.95 -30.87 -23.95
CA GLN A 255 -6.86 -30.79 -22.99
C GLN A 255 -5.95 -32.02 -23.11
N VAL A 256 -4.65 -31.78 -23.24
CA VAL A 256 -3.61 -32.81 -23.24
C VAL A 256 -2.78 -32.74 -21.95
N ALA A 257 -2.07 -33.83 -21.64
CA ALA A 257 -1.16 -33.84 -20.50
C ALA A 257 0.05 -32.92 -20.77
N LYS A 258 0.50 -32.19 -19.74
CA LYS A 258 1.76 -31.43 -19.81
C LYS A 258 2.93 -32.38 -20.05
N PRO A 259 3.91 -32.03 -20.92
CA PRO A 259 5.10 -32.85 -21.13
C PRO A 259 5.89 -32.94 -19.82
N LYS A 260 6.08 -34.18 -19.30
CA LYS A 260 6.71 -34.42 -17.99
C LYS A 260 8.21 -34.69 -18.06
N SER A 261 8.67 -35.31 -19.13
CA SER A 261 10.05 -35.83 -19.25
C SER A 261 10.82 -35.28 -20.44
N GLU A 262 10.17 -34.53 -21.33
CA GLU A 262 10.79 -34.05 -22.55
C GLU A 262 11.58 -32.76 -22.32
N LYS A 263 12.74 -32.69 -23.00
CA LYS A 263 13.58 -31.49 -22.94
C LYS A 263 12.90 -30.35 -23.70
N ILE A 264 12.60 -29.27 -23.00
CA ILE A 264 12.10 -28.03 -23.59
C ILE A 264 13.25 -27.35 -24.36
N VAL A 265 13.08 -27.17 -25.67
CA VAL A 265 14.07 -26.52 -26.55
C VAL A 265 13.75 -25.07 -26.83
N ARG A 266 12.47 -24.67 -26.76
CA ARG A 266 12.04 -23.26 -26.85
C ARG A 266 10.87 -23.00 -25.91
N SER A 267 10.86 -21.83 -25.30
CA SER A 267 9.75 -21.33 -24.50
C SER A 267 9.51 -19.86 -24.79
N ALA A 268 8.26 -19.45 -24.89
CA ALA A 268 7.85 -18.05 -24.99
C ALA A 268 6.65 -17.79 -24.07
N ALA A 269 6.50 -16.56 -23.61
CA ALA A 269 5.28 -16.13 -22.93
C ALA A 269 4.35 -15.46 -23.95
N VAL A 270 3.08 -15.84 -23.94
CA VAL A 270 2.03 -15.20 -24.73
C VAL A 270 1.15 -14.45 -23.73
N TYR A 271 1.15 -13.13 -23.82
CA TYR A 271 0.30 -12.26 -23.01
C TYR A 271 -0.93 -11.85 -23.81
N LEU A 272 -2.10 -12.09 -23.23
CA LEU A 272 -3.38 -11.62 -23.74
C LEU A 272 -3.87 -10.46 -22.89
N PHE A 273 -4.46 -9.46 -23.52
CA PHE A 273 -5.03 -8.29 -22.88
C PHE A 273 -6.51 -8.21 -23.22
N SER A 274 -7.29 -7.57 -22.34
CA SER A 274 -8.73 -7.39 -22.48
C SER A 274 -9.10 -5.99 -22.03
N ASP A 275 -10.07 -5.37 -22.70
CA ASP A 275 -10.64 -4.10 -22.23
C ASP A 275 -11.46 -4.27 -20.95
N GLN A 276 -11.91 -5.50 -20.67
CA GLN A 276 -12.71 -5.80 -19.49
C GLN A 276 -11.86 -5.88 -18.22
N TYR A 277 -10.58 -6.23 -18.34
CA TYR A 277 -9.72 -6.54 -17.20
C TYR A 277 -8.39 -5.79 -17.26
N PRO A 278 -7.95 -5.15 -16.16
CA PRO A 278 -6.72 -4.35 -16.10
C PRO A 278 -5.47 -5.21 -15.87
N PHE A 279 -5.61 -6.53 -15.97
CA PHE A 279 -4.53 -7.50 -15.86
C PHE A 279 -4.37 -8.22 -17.19
N ARG A 280 -3.16 -8.72 -17.45
CA ARG A 280 -2.89 -9.54 -18.64
C ARG A 280 -2.94 -11.01 -18.27
N TRP A 281 -3.42 -11.82 -19.21
CA TRP A 281 -3.45 -13.28 -19.11
C TRP A 281 -2.19 -13.87 -19.73
N LYS A 282 -1.55 -14.81 -19.04
CA LYS A 282 -0.28 -15.41 -19.44
C LYS A 282 -0.48 -16.87 -19.84
N LEU A 283 -0.22 -17.14 -21.10
CA LEU A 283 -0.02 -18.49 -21.62
C LEU A 283 1.49 -18.74 -21.79
N ALA A 284 1.92 -19.98 -21.62
CA ALA A 284 3.26 -20.42 -21.95
C ALA A 284 3.21 -21.24 -23.23
N TYR A 285 4.00 -20.81 -24.22
CA TYR A 285 4.32 -21.62 -25.39
C TYR A 285 5.56 -22.46 -25.10
N ILE A 286 5.50 -23.75 -25.37
CA ILE A 286 6.56 -24.72 -25.13
C ILE A 286 6.78 -25.53 -26.41
N LYS A 287 8.04 -25.66 -26.82
CA LYS A 287 8.47 -26.60 -27.86
C LYS A 287 9.43 -27.62 -27.26
N THR A 288 9.19 -28.90 -27.52
CA THR A 288 10.03 -30.00 -27.03
C THR A 288 11.04 -30.44 -28.07
N SER A 289 11.98 -31.30 -27.67
CA SER A 289 13.01 -31.85 -28.56
C SER A 289 12.46 -32.72 -29.69
N ASN A 290 11.25 -33.25 -29.54
CA ASN A 290 10.57 -34.07 -30.56
C ASN A 290 9.79 -33.21 -31.58
N ASP A 291 9.99 -31.89 -31.54
CA ASP A 291 9.25 -30.91 -32.33
C ASP A 291 7.78 -30.70 -31.91
N ASP A 292 7.31 -31.39 -30.87
CA ASP A 292 5.99 -31.17 -30.28
C ASP A 292 5.87 -29.77 -29.67
N ARG A 293 4.69 -29.19 -29.82
CA ARG A 293 4.41 -27.81 -29.44
C ARG A 293 3.17 -27.75 -28.59
N TYR A 294 3.24 -26.97 -27.52
CA TYR A 294 2.18 -26.86 -26.55
C TYR A 294 1.92 -25.39 -26.23
N LEU A 295 0.64 -25.07 -26.03
CA LEU A 295 0.22 -23.82 -25.40
C LEU A 295 -0.47 -24.19 -24.09
N THR A 296 -0.03 -23.57 -22.99
CA THR A 296 -0.51 -23.92 -21.66
C THR A 296 -0.79 -22.71 -20.81
N ASP A 297 -1.87 -22.78 -20.03
CA ASP A 297 -2.03 -21.99 -18.82
C ASP A 297 -2.02 -22.92 -17.59
N ASN A 298 -2.57 -22.44 -16.47
CA ASN A 298 -2.64 -23.23 -15.25
C ASN A 298 -3.72 -24.33 -15.29
N ASN A 299 -4.75 -24.18 -16.12
CA ASN A 299 -5.94 -25.03 -16.16
C ASN A 299 -5.95 -25.99 -17.37
N LYS A 300 -5.48 -25.52 -18.53
CA LYS A 300 -5.54 -26.21 -19.81
C LYS A 300 -4.17 -26.20 -20.51
N THR A 301 -3.86 -27.32 -21.14
CA THR A 301 -2.73 -27.48 -22.06
C THR A 301 -3.28 -28.06 -23.34
N ILE A 302 -2.92 -27.46 -24.48
CA ILE A 302 -3.27 -27.97 -25.81
C ILE A 302 -1.97 -28.26 -26.58
N GLN A 303 -2.04 -29.23 -27.49
CA GLN A 303 -0.98 -29.47 -28.48
C GLN A 303 -1.26 -28.65 -29.74
N LEU A 304 -0.21 -28.11 -30.35
CA LEU A 304 -0.29 -27.26 -31.53
C LEU A 304 0.24 -28.02 -32.76
N ASP A 305 -0.44 -27.92 -33.90
CA ASP A 305 -0.01 -28.46 -35.19
C ASP A 305 0.95 -27.52 -35.95
N ASP A 306 1.35 -27.91 -37.17
CA ASP A 306 2.33 -27.17 -37.97
C ASP A 306 1.82 -25.83 -38.55
N GLU A 307 0.52 -25.68 -38.78
CA GLU A 307 -0.04 -24.41 -39.27
C GLU A 307 0.07 -23.28 -38.24
N LEU A 308 0.14 -23.64 -36.96
CA LEU A 308 0.16 -22.77 -35.79
C LEU A 308 1.47 -22.02 -35.58
N LEU A 309 2.57 -22.45 -36.21
CA LEU A 309 3.87 -21.78 -36.14
C LEU A 309 3.83 -20.39 -36.79
N GLN A 310 2.90 -20.14 -37.72
CA GLN A 310 2.75 -18.83 -38.37
C GLN A 310 2.13 -17.77 -37.45
N ILE A 311 1.37 -18.18 -36.42
CA ILE A 311 0.77 -17.26 -35.44
C ILE A 311 1.84 -16.67 -34.51
N LEU A 312 2.87 -17.49 -34.21
CA LEU A 312 3.96 -17.16 -33.28
C LEU A 312 5.24 -16.65 -33.97
N LYS A 313 5.29 -16.67 -35.31
CA LYS A 313 6.38 -16.14 -36.13
C LYS A 313 6.16 -14.69 -36.48
#